data_AF-A0A7G9QPG1-F1
#
_entry.id   AF-A0A7G9QPG1-F1
#
_cell.length_a   1.000
_cell.length_b   1.000
_cell.length_c   1.000
_cell.angle_alpha   90.00
_cell.angle_beta   90.00
_cell.angle_gamma   90.00
#
_symmetry.space_group_name_H-M   'P 1'
#
loop_
_entity.id
_entity.type
_entity.pdbx_description
1 polymer ?
#
loop_
_entity_poly.entity_id
_entity_poly.type
_entity_poly.pdbx_seq_one_letter_code
_entity_poly.pdbx_strand_id
1 'polypeptide(L)'
;MRLNKMALALSMAMVVVCGCKKEAAAQDATTPEAAAAAVPAEAQEAAGTEDDSASASTLKKSDAYKLGAAMAAMTVVCGVAKPAEAEAGLARMKVEAAVNGVSAAEIEVLYRSALAQGEAAKVQNPARFEEECAGLRKMADPAEVKKMEQAAKELEAWAKKMEAKAK
;
A
#
# COMPACT_ATOMS: atom_id res chain seq x y z
N MET A 1 11.11 54.96 -1.99
CA MET A 1 11.66 55.45 -0.69
C MET A 1 10.75 54.95 0.43
N ARG A 2 11.35 54.38 1.50
CA ARG A 2 10.86 54.20 2.90
C ARG A 2 9.55 53.39 3.11
N LEU A 3 9.60 52.12 3.52
CA LEU A 3 9.69 51.58 4.90
C LEU A 3 8.50 51.91 5.85
N ASN A 4 7.64 50.89 6.03
CA ASN A 4 7.48 50.09 7.27
C ASN A 4 6.45 50.49 8.35
N LYS A 5 5.93 49.42 8.98
CA LYS A 5 5.41 49.28 10.37
C LYS A 5 3.95 49.58 10.66
N MET A 6 3.21 48.52 11.00
CA MET A 6 2.37 48.31 12.20
C MET A 6 1.31 47.25 11.79
N ALA A 7 1.60 45.97 11.99
CA ALA A 7 1.29 45.27 13.25
C ALA A 7 -0.22 45.36 13.55
N LEU A 8 -0.98 44.30 13.26
CA LEU A 8 -1.20 43.16 14.16
C LEU A 8 -2.21 43.53 15.25
N ALA A 9 -3.13 42.58 15.48
CA ALA A 9 -4.12 42.52 16.56
C ALA A 9 -5.53 43.00 16.19
N LEU A 10 -6.39 42.03 15.89
CA LEU A 10 -7.50 41.60 16.76
C LEU A 10 -8.33 40.64 15.89
N SER A 11 -8.14 39.34 16.03
CA SER A 11 -8.79 38.51 17.06
C SER A 11 -10.31 38.48 16.95
N MET A 12 -10.81 37.24 16.88
CA MET A 12 -11.99 36.76 17.61
C MET A 12 -13.33 37.43 17.31
N ALA A 13 -14.23 36.66 16.70
CA ALA A 13 -15.40 36.18 17.44
C ALA A 13 -16.15 35.08 16.65
N MET A 14 -16.42 33.97 17.36
CA MET A 14 -17.63 33.14 17.32
C MET A 14 -18.16 32.69 15.94
N VAL A 15 -18.05 31.42 15.56
CA VAL A 15 -18.75 30.24 16.12
C VAL A 15 -20.27 30.47 16.31
N VAL A 16 -21.02 29.61 15.63
CA VAL A 16 -22.41 29.14 15.84
C VAL A 16 -23.55 29.85 15.09
N VAL A 17 -24.27 28.99 14.36
CA VAL A 17 -25.72 28.92 14.08
C VAL A 17 -26.12 29.12 12.61
N CYS A 18 -26.35 27.97 11.98
CA CYS A 18 -27.34 27.62 10.97
C CYS A 18 -28.25 28.71 10.35
N GLY A 19 -28.41 28.62 9.03
CA GLY A 19 -29.69 28.89 8.37
C GLY A 19 -29.59 29.66 7.05
N CYS A 20 -30.10 29.05 5.98
CA CYS A 20 -30.29 29.65 4.67
C CYS A 20 -31.03 31.00 4.72
N LYS A 21 -30.37 32.10 4.34
CA LYS A 21 -30.94 33.20 3.54
C LYS A 21 -29.84 34.14 3.01
N LYS A 22 -29.79 34.23 1.67
CA LYS A 22 -29.57 35.44 0.85
C LYS A 22 -28.15 35.97 0.57
N GLU A 23 -27.90 36.10 -0.75
CA GLU A 23 -27.00 36.99 -1.54
C GLU A 23 -25.51 37.08 -1.18
N ALA A 24 -24.57 36.73 -2.07
CA ALA A 24 -24.23 37.24 -3.41
C ALA A 24 -23.30 38.47 -3.40
N ALA A 25 -22.25 38.36 -4.23
CA ALA A 25 -21.32 39.40 -4.72
C ALA A 25 -20.33 39.98 -3.69
N ALA A 26 -19.10 40.38 -4.02
CA ALA A 26 -18.21 40.26 -5.17
C ALA A 26 -16.87 40.92 -4.76
N GLN A 27 -15.74 40.48 -5.34
CA GLN A 27 -14.54 41.27 -5.71
C GLN A 27 -13.76 42.00 -4.59
N ASP A 28 -12.44 42.23 -4.61
CA ASP A 28 -11.39 42.12 -5.62
C ASP A 28 -10.00 42.10 -4.93
N ALA A 29 -9.00 41.67 -5.71
CA ALA A 29 -7.53 41.79 -5.64
C ALA A 29 -6.78 42.18 -4.33
N THR A 30 -5.73 41.41 -4.01
CA THR A 30 -4.29 41.73 -4.29
C THR A 30 -3.34 40.68 -3.66
N THR A 31 -2.56 39.98 -4.49
CA THR A 31 -1.38 39.10 -4.18
C THR A 31 -0.11 40.01 -4.14
N PRO A 32 1.05 39.71 -3.50
CA PRO A 32 1.66 38.38 -3.30
C PRO A 32 2.46 38.12 -1.99
N GLU A 33 2.74 36.85 -1.68
CA GLU A 33 4.10 36.27 -1.55
C GLU A 33 4.14 35.01 -0.65
N ALA A 34 4.70 33.96 -1.26
CA ALA A 34 5.12 32.63 -0.81
C ALA A 34 5.02 32.22 0.68
N ALA A 35 4.21 31.19 0.96
CA ALA A 35 4.64 29.94 1.60
C ALA A 35 3.46 28.94 1.61
N ALA A 36 3.75 27.67 1.39
CA ALA A 36 2.81 26.55 1.21
C ALA A 36 2.09 26.57 -0.15
N ALA A 37 2.68 25.87 -1.12
CA ALA A 37 1.92 25.31 -2.22
C ALA A 37 0.93 24.28 -1.64
N ALA A 38 -0.21 24.78 -1.19
CA ALA A 38 -1.44 24.04 -1.11
C ALA A 38 -1.74 23.56 -2.53
N VAL A 39 -1.33 22.34 -2.83
CA VAL A 39 -1.90 21.62 -3.97
C VAL A 39 -3.37 21.45 -3.60
N PRO A 40 -4.31 22.00 -4.40
CA PRO A 40 -5.71 21.79 -4.14
C PRO A 40 -5.96 20.29 -4.08
N ALA A 41 -6.80 19.88 -3.13
CA ALA A 41 -7.45 18.59 -3.16
C ALA A 41 -8.31 18.52 -4.43
N GLU A 42 -7.66 18.25 -5.56
CA GLU A 42 -8.29 17.49 -6.62
C GLU A 42 -8.69 16.19 -5.95
N ALA A 43 -10.00 15.99 -5.83
CA ALA A 43 -10.55 14.66 -5.82
C ALA A 43 -9.97 13.96 -7.05
N GLN A 44 -8.85 13.26 -6.87
CA GLN A 44 -8.50 12.15 -7.72
C GLN A 44 -9.59 11.13 -7.48
N GLU A 45 -10.65 11.30 -8.26
CA GLU A 45 -11.43 10.26 -8.87
C GLU A 45 -10.77 8.93 -8.59
N ALA A 46 -11.39 8.16 -7.68
CA ALA A 46 -11.10 6.76 -7.54
C ALA A 46 -11.16 6.20 -8.95
N ALA A 47 -9.98 5.93 -9.53
CA ALA A 47 -9.87 5.28 -10.82
C ALA A 47 -10.79 4.07 -10.72
N GLY A 48 -11.85 4.09 -11.53
CA GLY A 48 -12.82 3.03 -11.57
C GLY A 48 -12.07 1.72 -11.63
N THR A 49 -12.25 0.90 -10.60
CA THR A 49 -12.12 -0.53 -10.75
C THR A 49 -13.19 -0.92 -11.74
N GLU A 50 -12.85 -0.87 -13.03
CA GLU A 50 -13.49 -1.71 -14.01
C GLU A 50 -13.24 -3.14 -13.54
N ASP A 51 -14.35 -3.73 -13.09
CA ASP A 51 -14.55 -5.13 -12.84
C ASP A 51 -14.26 -5.90 -14.14
N ASP A 52 -13.00 -6.19 -14.41
CA ASP A 52 -12.64 -7.25 -15.35
C ASP A 52 -12.55 -8.54 -14.54
N SER A 53 -13.74 -9.11 -14.32
CA SER A 53 -14.02 -10.54 -14.21
C SER A 53 -12.74 -11.38 -14.16
N ALA A 54 -12.39 -11.84 -12.95
CA ALA A 54 -11.25 -12.69 -12.66
C ALA A 54 -11.37 -14.05 -13.40
N SER A 55 -11.15 -14.00 -14.70
CA SER A 55 -10.65 -15.11 -15.47
C SER A 55 -9.23 -15.34 -14.98
N ALA A 56 -8.86 -16.58 -14.72
CA ALA A 56 -7.48 -16.99 -14.44
C ALA A 56 -6.61 -16.78 -15.69
N SER A 57 -6.46 -15.53 -16.10
CA SER A 57 -5.63 -15.07 -17.20
C SER A 57 -4.20 -15.20 -16.72
N THR A 58 -3.43 -15.99 -17.46
CA THR A 58 -2.06 -16.41 -17.15
C THR A 58 -1.23 -15.23 -16.61
N LEU A 59 -1.04 -15.17 -15.29
CA LEU A 59 -0.18 -14.17 -14.65
C LEU A 59 1.18 -14.22 -15.34
N LYS A 60 1.58 -13.12 -15.98
CA LYS A 60 2.90 -13.06 -16.61
C LYS A 60 3.92 -13.18 -15.49
N LYS A 61 5.02 -13.90 -15.75
CA LYS A 61 6.13 -14.02 -14.80
C LYS A 61 6.61 -12.64 -14.32
N SER A 62 6.59 -11.64 -15.20
CA SER A 62 6.87 -10.26 -14.84
C SER A 62 5.99 -9.75 -13.70
N ASP A 63 4.70 -10.01 -13.76
CA ASP A 63 3.71 -9.52 -12.80
C ASP A 63 3.85 -10.25 -11.47
N ALA A 64 4.25 -11.52 -11.50
CA ALA A 64 4.61 -12.27 -10.30
C ALA A 64 5.82 -11.66 -9.57
N TYR A 65 6.85 -11.18 -10.30
CA TYR A 65 7.98 -10.51 -9.65
C TYR A 65 7.58 -9.15 -9.06
N LYS A 66 6.70 -8.39 -9.72
CA LYS A 66 6.19 -7.12 -9.19
C LYS A 66 5.35 -7.33 -7.93
N LEU A 67 4.45 -8.31 -7.97
CA LEU A 67 3.64 -8.70 -6.82
C LEU A 67 4.54 -9.23 -5.69
N GLY A 68 5.54 -10.04 -6.01
CA GLY A 68 6.52 -10.55 -5.06
C GLY A 68 7.29 -9.44 -4.35
N ALA A 69 7.70 -8.39 -5.06
CA ALA A 69 8.35 -7.23 -4.47
C ALA A 69 7.43 -6.48 -3.49
N ALA A 70 6.16 -6.27 -3.88
CA ALA A 70 5.18 -5.64 -3.01
C ALA A 70 4.86 -6.49 -1.77
N MET A 71 4.71 -7.81 -1.93
CA MET A 71 4.49 -8.73 -0.81
C MET A 71 5.69 -8.79 0.13
N ALA A 72 6.91 -8.79 -0.40
CA ALA A 72 8.13 -8.75 0.42
C ALA A 72 8.22 -7.46 1.25
N ALA A 73 7.74 -6.33 0.71
CA ALA A 73 7.61 -5.10 1.50
C ALA A 73 6.58 -5.27 2.63
N MET A 74 5.40 -5.80 2.32
CA MET A 74 4.34 -6.01 3.32
C MET A 74 4.74 -6.98 4.44
N THR A 75 5.54 -8.01 4.17
CA THR A 75 6.06 -8.88 5.24
C THR A 75 6.98 -8.14 6.19
N VAL A 76 7.72 -7.13 5.73
CA VAL A 76 8.52 -6.25 6.61
C VAL A 76 7.62 -5.33 7.43
N VAL A 77 6.67 -4.63 6.79
CA VAL A 77 5.78 -3.69 7.51
C VAL A 77 4.92 -4.44 8.55
N CYS A 78 4.43 -5.64 8.21
CA CYS A 78 3.69 -6.49 9.15
C CYS A 78 4.59 -7.17 10.19
N GLY A 79 5.91 -7.03 10.14
CA GLY A 79 6.84 -7.63 11.11
C GLY A 79 6.98 -9.15 11.00
N VAL A 80 6.62 -9.72 9.84
CA VAL A 80 6.79 -11.15 9.52
C VAL A 80 8.23 -11.45 9.14
N ALA A 81 8.83 -10.61 8.29
CA ALA A 81 10.22 -10.72 7.89
C ALA A 81 11.04 -9.61 8.56
N LYS A 82 12.28 -9.93 8.94
CA LYS A 82 13.22 -8.87 9.33
C LYS A 82 13.67 -8.11 8.08
N PRO A 83 13.94 -6.79 8.18
CA PRO A 83 14.41 -6.01 7.03
C PRO A 83 15.60 -6.62 6.30
N ALA A 84 16.61 -7.12 7.03
CA ALA A 84 17.79 -7.75 6.42
C ALA A 84 17.47 -9.05 5.66
N GLU A 85 16.50 -9.84 6.14
CA GLU A 85 16.06 -11.07 5.47
C GLU A 85 15.27 -10.74 4.20
N ALA A 86 14.42 -9.72 4.27
CA ALA A 86 13.68 -9.21 3.12
C ALA A 86 14.61 -8.60 2.06
N GLU A 87 15.64 -7.85 2.44
CA GLU A 87 16.64 -7.30 1.52
C GLU A 87 17.44 -8.41 0.81
N ALA A 88 17.84 -9.45 1.54
CA ALA A 88 18.50 -10.61 0.94
C ALA A 88 17.57 -11.36 -0.03
N GLY A 89 16.29 -11.51 0.31
CA GLY A 89 15.27 -12.08 -0.58
C GLY A 89 15.04 -11.23 -1.82
N LEU A 90 14.98 -9.90 -1.66
CA LEU A 90 14.82 -8.94 -2.76
C LEU A 90 16.03 -8.94 -3.69
N ALA A 91 17.24 -9.08 -3.16
CA ALA A 91 18.46 -9.22 -3.98
C ALA A 91 18.40 -10.46 -4.88
N ARG A 92 17.97 -11.61 -4.34
CA ARG A 92 17.76 -12.84 -5.13
C ARG A 92 16.67 -12.65 -6.18
N MET A 93 15.55 -12.04 -5.79
CA MET A 93 14.43 -11.75 -6.68
C MET A 93 14.84 -10.87 -7.85
N LYS A 94 15.65 -9.84 -7.63
CA LYS A 94 16.16 -8.97 -8.72
C LYS A 94 17.00 -9.74 -9.73
N VAL A 95 17.84 -10.68 -9.27
CA VAL A 95 18.66 -11.53 -10.16
C VAL A 95 17.75 -12.41 -11.02
N GLU A 96 16.76 -13.08 -10.42
CA GLU A 96 15.82 -13.93 -11.15
C GLU A 96 14.91 -13.12 -12.10
N ALA A 97 14.44 -11.97 -11.65
CA ALA A 97 13.58 -11.07 -12.41
C ALA A 97 14.29 -10.52 -13.66
N ALA A 98 15.60 -10.21 -13.54
CA ALA A 98 16.41 -9.74 -14.66
C ALA A 98 16.53 -10.78 -15.79
N VAL A 99 16.66 -12.06 -15.45
CA VAL A 99 16.65 -13.17 -16.43
C VAL A 99 15.32 -13.27 -17.18
N ASN A 100 14.23 -12.77 -16.58
CA ASN A 100 12.88 -12.80 -17.14
C ASN A 100 12.43 -11.43 -17.69
N GLY A 101 13.37 -10.51 -17.93
CA GLY A 101 13.12 -9.23 -18.61
C GLY A 101 12.53 -8.13 -17.73
N VAL A 102 12.51 -8.30 -16.40
CA VAL A 102 12.11 -7.24 -15.47
C VAL A 102 13.36 -6.58 -14.89
N SER A 103 13.42 -5.25 -14.95
CA SER A 103 14.61 -4.54 -14.47
C SER A 103 14.73 -4.60 -12.94
N ALA A 104 15.95 -4.75 -12.43
CA ALA A 104 16.22 -4.72 -10.99
C ALA A 104 15.80 -3.39 -10.34
N ALA A 105 15.89 -2.28 -11.10
CA ALA A 105 15.46 -0.96 -10.67
C ALA A 105 13.94 -0.89 -10.48
N GLU A 106 13.17 -1.49 -11.39
CA GLU A 106 11.70 -1.55 -11.27
C GLU A 106 11.26 -2.34 -10.03
N ILE A 107 11.90 -3.47 -9.74
CA ILE A 107 11.66 -4.26 -8.52
C ILE A 107 11.97 -3.44 -7.25
N GLU A 108 13.08 -2.69 -7.25
CA GLU A 108 13.45 -1.84 -6.11
C GLU A 108 12.44 -0.70 -5.88
N VAL A 109 11.99 -0.06 -6.96
CA VAL A 109 10.98 1.01 -6.88
C VAL A 109 9.67 0.49 -6.33
N LEU A 110 9.21 -0.68 -6.80
CA LEU A 110 7.98 -1.31 -6.31
C LEU A 110 8.09 -1.69 -4.83
N TYR A 111 9.20 -2.29 -4.42
CA TYR A 111 9.43 -2.63 -3.02
C TYR A 111 9.40 -1.40 -2.11
N ARG A 112 10.12 -0.33 -2.47
CA ARG A 112 10.16 0.92 -1.67
C ARG A 112 8.82 1.64 -1.64
N SER A 113 8.10 1.65 -2.76
CA SER A 113 6.76 2.23 -2.84
C SER A 113 5.79 1.48 -1.92
N ALA A 114 5.81 0.14 -1.96
CA ALA A 114 4.97 -0.69 -1.10
C ALA A 114 5.32 -0.53 0.39
N LEU A 115 6.61 -0.40 0.75
CA LEU A 115 7.02 -0.09 2.12
C LEU A 115 6.42 1.24 2.59
N ALA A 116 6.58 2.30 1.79
CA ALA A 116 6.07 3.63 2.14
C ALA A 116 4.54 3.63 2.28
N GLN A 117 3.83 2.93 1.38
CA GLN A 117 2.38 2.78 1.45
C GLN A 117 1.95 2.00 2.70
N GLY A 118 2.63 0.90 3.02
CA GLY A 118 2.34 0.12 4.22
C GLY A 118 2.55 0.91 5.51
N GLU A 119 3.66 1.64 5.63
CA GLU A 119 3.91 2.52 6.78
C GLU A 119 2.87 3.65 6.87
N ALA A 120 2.47 4.24 5.73
CA ALA A 120 1.40 5.23 5.70
C ALA A 120 0.06 4.65 6.15
N ALA A 121 -0.31 3.44 5.69
CA ALA A 121 -1.53 2.75 6.09
C ALA A 121 -1.56 2.44 7.60
N LYS A 122 -0.42 2.00 8.15
CA LYS A 122 -0.23 1.78 9.58
C LYS A 122 -0.46 3.04 10.42
N VAL A 123 0.03 4.19 9.95
CA VAL A 123 -0.17 5.48 10.65
C VAL A 123 -1.62 5.97 10.51
N GLN A 124 -2.22 5.84 9.32
CA GLN A 124 -3.58 6.31 9.04
C GLN A 124 -4.65 5.51 9.78
N ASN A 125 -4.50 4.19 9.87
CA ASN A 125 -5.44 3.33 10.57
C ASN A 125 -4.73 2.12 11.21
N PRO A 126 -4.15 2.28 12.41
CA PRO A 126 -3.35 1.23 13.04
C PRO A 126 -4.17 -0.01 13.40
N ALA A 127 -5.44 0.16 13.80
CA ALA A 127 -6.28 -0.98 14.17
C ALA A 127 -6.58 -1.88 12.97
N ARG A 128 -6.98 -1.28 11.84
CA ARG A 128 -7.20 -2.02 10.59
C ARG A 128 -5.93 -2.64 10.05
N PHE A 129 -4.82 -1.90 10.11
CA PHE A 129 -3.51 -2.40 9.70
C PHE A 129 -3.11 -3.66 10.50
N GLU A 130 -3.30 -3.65 11.82
CA GLU A 130 -3.00 -4.81 12.66
C GLU A 130 -3.92 -6.01 12.36
N GLU A 131 -5.20 -5.77 12.05
CA GLU A 131 -6.13 -6.83 11.62
C GLU A 131 -5.68 -7.48 10.30
N GLU A 132 -5.32 -6.68 9.30
CA GLU A 132 -4.84 -7.16 8.00
C GLU A 132 -3.49 -7.91 8.14
N CYS A 133 -2.59 -7.43 9.00
CA CYS A 133 -1.31 -8.10 9.27
C CYS A 133 -1.45 -9.36 10.14
N ALA A 134 -2.47 -9.48 10.98
CA ALA A 134 -2.66 -10.63 11.85
C ALA A 134 -2.82 -11.93 11.05
N GLY A 135 -3.57 -11.89 9.95
CA GLY A 135 -3.71 -13.03 9.03
C GLY A 135 -2.37 -13.46 8.43
N LEU A 136 -1.57 -12.49 7.98
CA LEU A 136 -0.24 -12.75 7.40
C LEU A 136 0.72 -13.36 8.43
N ARG A 137 0.74 -12.83 9.65
CA ARG A 137 1.55 -13.40 10.75
C ARG A 137 1.12 -14.82 11.11
N LYS A 138 -0.18 -15.10 11.12
CA LYS A 138 -0.70 -16.45 11.36
C LYS A 138 -0.26 -17.43 10.28
N MET A 139 -0.28 -17.03 9.00
CA MET A 139 0.21 -17.87 7.90
C MET A 139 1.72 -18.11 7.96
N ALA A 140 2.47 -17.15 8.50
CA ALA A 140 3.91 -17.27 8.71
C ALA A 140 4.28 -17.93 10.06
N ASP A 141 3.30 -18.26 10.91
CA ASP A 141 3.55 -18.89 12.19
C ASP A 141 4.13 -20.31 11.98
N PRO A 142 5.30 -20.64 12.54
CA PRO A 142 5.93 -21.93 12.30
C PRO A 142 5.08 -23.14 12.71
N ALA A 143 4.21 -23.01 13.71
CA ALA A 143 3.32 -24.10 14.11
C ALA A 143 2.17 -24.27 13.11
N GLU A 144 1.60 -23.18 12.62
CA GLU A 144 0.57 -23.22 11.58
C GLU A 144 1.14 -23.74 10.25
N VAL A 145 2.35 -23.29 9.86
CA VAL A 145 3.05 -23.81 8.67
C VAL A 145 3.25 -25.32 8.77
N LYS A 146 3.71 -25.84 9.93
CA LYS A 146 3.85 -27.28 10.14
C LYS A 146 2.53 -28.05 10.00
N LYS A 147 1.42 -27.48 10.50
CA LYS A 147 0.09 -28.10 10.32
C LYS A 147 -0.31 -28.14 8.85
N MET A 148 -0.09 -27.06 8.11
CA MET A 148 -0.36 -27.02 6.68
C MET A 148 0.51 -28.02 5.90
N GLU A 149 1.80 -28.15 6.24
CA GLU A 149 2.69 -29.14 5.65
C GLU A 149 2.23 -30.58 5.92
N GLN A 150 1.75 -30.87 7.13
CA GLN A 150 1.21 -32.18 7.48
C GLN A 150 -0.08 -32.47 6.68
N ALA A 151 -1.01 -31.52 6.63
CA ALA A 151 -2.22 -31.65 5.84
C ALA A 151 -1.91 -31.86 4.35
N ALA A 152 -0.93 -31.13 3.79
CA ALA A 152 -0.49 -31.29 2.41
C ALA A 152 0.07 -32.70 2.16
N LYS A 153 0.88 -33.25 3.08
CA LYS A 153 1.41 -34.62 2.98
C LYS A 153 0.30 -35.67 3.04
N GLU A 154 -0.70 -35.48 3.90
CA GLU A 154 -1.85 -36.39 3.99
C GLU A 154 -2.69 -36.36 2.70
N LEU A 155 -2.92 -35.18 2.14
CA LEU A 155 -3.60 -35.01 0.85
C LEU A 155 -2.81 -35.62 -0.30
N GLU A 156 -1.49 -35.44 -0.35
CA GLU A 156 -0.63 -36.06 -1.37
C GLU A 156 -0.68 -37.60 -1.26
N ALA A 157 -0.63 -38.14 -0.04
CA ALA A 157 -0.75 -39.57 0.19
C ALA A 157 -2.13 -40.11 -0.20
N TRP A 158 -3.20 -39.35 0.07
CA TRP A 158 -4.55 -39.70 -0.35
C TRP A 158 -4.72 -39.65 -1.87
N ALA A 159 -4.21 -38.61 -2.53
CA ALA A 159 -4.22 -38.48 -3.98
C ALA A 159 -3.50 -39.66 -4.66
N LYS A 160 -2.32 -40.05 -4.17
CA LYS A 160 -1.59 -41.24 -4.66
C LYS A 160 -2.39 -42.53 -4.47
N LYS A 161 -3.09 -42.69 -3.34
CA LYS A 161 -3.97 -43.86 -3.11
C LYS A 161 -5.16 -43.90 -4.06
N MET A 162 -5.71 -42.75 -4.42
CA MET A 162 -6.83 -42.65 -5.38
C MET A 162 -6.35 -42.89 -6.81
N GLU A 163 -5.21 -42.34 -7.20
CA GLU A 163 -4.61 -42.58 -8.53
C GLU A 163 -4.23 -44.06 -8.71
N ALA A 164 -3.70 -44.71 -7.68
CA ALA A 164 -3.38 -46.13 -7.69
C ALA A 164 -4.63 -47.05 -7.74
N LYS A 165 -5.81 -46.57 -7.31
CA LYS A 165 -7.08 -47.29 -7.43
C LYS A 165 -7.81 -47.04 -8.76
N ALA A 166 -7.41 -46.01 -9.49
CA ALA A 166 -7.99 -45.64 -10.78
C ALA A 166 -7.27 -46.28 -11.98
N LYS A 167 -6.13 -46.94 -11.74
CA LYS A 167 -5.41 -47.83 -12.68
C LYS A 167 -5.78 -49.28 -12.40
#